data_AF-A0A7I0JV24-F1
#
_entry.id   AF-A0A7I0JV24-F1
#
_cell.length_a   1.000
_cell.length_b   1.000
_cell.length_c   1.000
_cell.angle_alpha   90.00
_cell.angle_beta   90.00
_cell.angle_gamma   90.00
#
_symmetry.space_group_name_H-M   'P 1'
#
loop_
_entity.id
_entity.type
_entity.pdbx_description
1 polymer ?
#
loop_
_entity_poly.entity_id
_entity_poly.type
_entity_poly.pdbx_seq_one_letter_code
_entity_poly.pdbx_strand_id
1 'polypeptide(L)'
;MIGAQQPANLNPDPSESFNPAAPQSEVPAKARSGKHRKFGAKQSRNWIWPKTREEQRKAFRAWQFIAKQIIHKERYSFQAISTFDQFLFWGKGEIYASNEEMAEAAGKCSARKISREISAYRDMGIIAVDMGWRKSQDGQFKSTRTIRLAVPRDFDPNISIEPAEYHHVHGGRDGGGK
;
A
#
# COMPACT_ATOMS: atom_id res chain seq x y z
N MET A 1 12.00 -3.26 55.48
CA MET A 1 12.79 -4.05 54.52
C MET A 1 11.88 -4.36 53.34
N ILE A 2 12.08 -3.73 52.19
CA ILE A 2 11.29 -3.98 50.98
C ILE A 2 12.26 -4.53 49.94
N GLY A 3 12.07 -5.79 49.57
CA GLY A 3 12.93 -6.52 48.64
C GLY A 3 12.84 -5.95 47.24
N ALA A 4 14.00 -5.71 46.63
CA ALA A 4 14.10 -5.38 45.22
C ALA A 4 13.68 -6.59 44.37
N GLN A 5 12.60 -6.47 43.62
CA GLN A 5 12.28 -7.42 42.55
C GLN A 5 13.22 -7.18 41.37
N GLN A 6 13.95 -8.22 40.98
CA GLN A 6 14.75 -8.26 39.76
C GLN A 6 13.86 -8.06 38.52
N PRO A 7 14.34 -7.38 37.46
CA PRO A 7 13.61 -7.29 36.21
C PRO A 7 13.48 -8.68 35.57
N ALA A 8 12.26 -9.03 35.15
CA ALA A 8 11.95 -10.28 34.47
C ALA A 8 12.86 -10.46 33.24
N ASN A 9 13.51 -11.63 33.15
CA ASN A 9 14.25 -12.06 31.98
C ASN A 9 13.30 -12.12 30.76
N LEU A 10 13.40 -11.13 29.87
CA LEU A 10 12.77 -11.12 28.55
C LEU A 10 13.58 -11.99 27.59
N ASN A 11 13.68 -13.29 27.86
CA ASN A 11 14.09 -14.24 26.82
C ASN A 11 12.80 -14.83 26.22
N PRO A 12 12.42 -14.49 24.98
CA PRO A 12 11.23 -15.07 24.36
C PRO A 12 11.42 -16.58 24.22
N ASP A 13 10.39 -17.33 24.57
CA ASP A 13 10.39 -18.79 24.48
C ASP A 13 10.63 -19.19 23.02
N PRO A 14 11.62 -20.04 22.71
CA PRO A 14 11.88 -20.50 21.35
C PRO A 14 10.70 -21.29 20.74
N SER A 15 9.75 -21.77 21.55
CA SER A 15 8.48 -22.35 21.07
C SER A 15 7.49 -21.30 20.53
N GLU A 16 7.68 -20.02 20.87
CA GLU A 16 6.95 -18.88 20.30
C GLU A 16 7.64 -18.29 19.06
N SER A 17 8.84 -18.79 18.71
CA SER A 17 9.56 -18.34 17.53
C SER A 17 8.97 -18.93 16.25
N PHE A 18 8.79 -18.09 15.23
CA PHE A 18 8.29 -18.54 13.92
C PHE A 18 9.24 -19.56 13.29
N ASN A 19 8.79 -20.81 13.13
CA ASN A 19 9.50 -21.85 12.41
C ASN A 19 9.00 -21.94 10.96
N PRO A 20 9.77 -21.48 9.95
CA PRO A 20 9.35 -21.49 8.55
C PRO A 20 9.21 -22.89 7.96
N ALA A 21 9.77 -23.93 8.61
CA ALA A 21 9.69 -25.32 8.18
C ALA A 21 8.47 -26.07 8.77
N ALA A 22 7.69 -25.43 9.64
CA ALA A 22 6.50 -26.05 10.22
C ALA A 22 5.42 -26.30 9.14
N PRO A 23 4.76 -27.47 9.13
CA PRO A 23 3.71 -27.77 8.17
C PRO A 23 2.54 -26.79 8.33
N GLN A 24 2.15 -26.14 7.24
CA GLN A 24 1.07 -25.17 7.25
C GLN A 24 -0.29 -25.88 7.16
N SER A 25 -1.21 -25.54 8.06
CA SER A 25 -2.59 -26.01 8.00
C SER A 25 -3.31 -25.43 6.77
N GLU A 26 -3.95 -26.27 5.96
CA GLU A 26 -4.71 -25.82 4.80
C GLU A 26 -5.96 -25.03 5.21
N VAL A 27 -6.13 -23.83 4.64
CA VAL A 27 -7.32 -23.01 4.87
C VAL A 27 -8.51 -23.57 4.08
N PRO A 28 -9.67 -23.83 4.71
CA PRO A 28 -10.83 -24.43 4.05
C PRO A 28 -11.34 -23.59 2.87
N ALA A 29 -11.67 -24.24 1.75
CA ALA A 29 -12.13 -23.59 0.52
C ALA A 29 -13.43 -22.75 0.71
N LYS A 30 -14.28 -23.10 1.67
CA LYS A 30 -15.55 -22.38 1.96
C LYS A 30 -15.35 -20.96 2.48
N ALA A 31 -14.17 -20.60 3.00
CA ALA A 31 -13.86 -19.24 3.45
C ALA A 31 -13.62 -18.24 2.29
N ARG A 32 -13.61 -18.71 1.03
CA ARG A 32 -13.17 -17.91 -0.14
C ARG A 32 -14.31 -17.25 -0.93
N SER A 33 -15.56 -17.36 -0.49
CA SER A 33 -16.74 -16.91 -1.25
C SER A 33 -17.41 -15.72 -0.56
N GLY A 34 -17.37 -14.54 -1.18
CA GLY A 34 -18.07 -13.33 -0.74
C GLY A 34 -18.46 -12.43 -1.92
N LYS A 35 -19.55 -11.67 -1.76
CA LYS A 35 -20.04 -10.72 -2.77
C LYS A 35 -19.03 -9.60 -2.97
N HIS A 36 -18.67 -9.33 -4.22
CA HIS A 36 -17.67 -8.30 -4.53
C HIS A 36 -18.22 -6.90 -4.26
N ARG A 37 -17.43 -6.05 -3.59
CA ARG A 37 -17.74 -4.62 -3.52
C ARG A 37 -17.45 -3.95 -4.86
N LYS A 38 -18.31 -3.01 -5.23
CA LYS A 38 -18.14 -2.14 -6.40
C LYS A 38 -18.15 -0.69 -5.91
N PHE A 39 -17.39 0.16 -6.57
CA PHE A 39 -17.34 1.58 -6.29
C PHE A 39 -17.85 2.33 -7.51
N GLY A 40 -18.55 3.45 -7.29
CA GLY A 40 -18.88 4.36 -8.39
C GLY A 40 -17.62 5.11 -8.81
N ALA A 41 -17.36 5.17 -10.12
CA ALA A 41 -16.19 5.87 -10.64
C ALA A 41 -16.24 7.37 -10.27
N LYS A 42 -15.25 7.82 -9.49
CA LYS A 42 -15.07 9.22 -9.10
C LYS A 42 -14.22 9.95 -10.15
N GLN A 43 -14.55 11.20 -10.43
CA GLN A 43 -13.65 12.07 -11.20
C GLN A 43 -12.34 12.23 -10.43
N SER A 44 -11.21 12.13 -11.12
CA SER A 44 -9.87 12.25 -10.54
C SER A 44 -9.03 13.26 -11.30
N ARG A 45 -8.01 13.80 -10.62
CA ARG A 45 -6.97 14.64 -11.19
C ARG A 45 -5.63 13.92 -11.06
N ASN A 46 -4.83 13.96 -12.12
CA ASN A 46 -3.49 13.39 -12.08
C ASN A 46 -2.65 14.12 -11.03
N TRP A 47 -1.90 13.34 -10.27
CA TRP A 47 -0.95 13.87 -9.30
C TRP A 47 0.21 14.54 -10.03
N ILE A 48 0.58 15.73 -9.58
CA ILE A 48 1.71 16.44 -10.20
C ILE A 48 3.00 15.73 -9.80
N TRP A 49 3.75 15.29 -10.81
CA TRP A 49 5.00 14.58 -10.58
C TRP A 49 6.20 15.50 -10.72
N PRO A 50 7.03 15.68 -9.66
CA PRO A 50 8.16 16.58 -9.69
C PRO A 50 9.38 15.98 -10.42
N LYS A 51 10.35 16.83 -10.73
CA LYS A 51 11.53 16.47 -11.54
C LYS A 51 12.67 15.89 -10.70
N THR A 52 12.82 16.33 -9.45
CA THR A 52 13.95 15.93 -8.61
C THR A 52 13.61 14.71 -7.76
N ARG A 53 14.60 13.87 -7.45
CA ARG A 53 14.36 12.59 -6.74
C ARG A 53 13.85 12.80 -5.31
N GLU A 54 14.31 13.85 -4.63
CA GLU A 54 13.88 14.18 -3.28
C GLU A 54 12.41 14.60 -3.27
N GLU A 55 12.03 15.54 -4.13
CA GLU A 55 10.64 15.96 -4.30
C GLU A 55 9.74 14.80 -4.74
N GLN A 56 10.24 13.90 -5.60
CA GLN A 56 9.49 12.71 -6.04
C GLN A 56 9.14 11.80 -4.86
N ARG A 57 10.08 11.58 -3.93
CA ARG A 57 9.83 10.81 -2.72
C ARG A 57 8.82 11.50 -1.81
N LYS A 58 8.94 12.83 -1.63
CA LYS A 58 7.98 13.62 -0.85
C LYS A 58 6.58 13.56 -1.49
N ALA A 59 6.48 13.73 -2.79
CA ALA A 59 5.25 13.66 -3.56
C ALA A 59 4.60 12.27 -3.48
N PHE A 60 5.38 11.20 -3.61
CA PHE A 60 4.86 9.84 -3.45
C PHE A 60 4.33 9.59 -2.04
N ARG A 61 5.06 9.99 -1.00
CA ARG A 61 4.63 9.83 0.39
C ARG A 61 3.34 10.61 0.69
N ALA A 62 3.25 11.85 0.22
CA ALA A 62 2.04 12.66 0.34
C ALA A 62 0.84 12.00 -0.36
N TRP A 63 1.03 11.57 -1.61
CA TRP A 63 0.00 10.81 -2.33
C TRP A 63 -0.40 9.54 -1.59
N GLN A 64 0.56 8.74 -1.12
CA GLN A 64 0.29 7.48 -0.44
C GLN A 64 -0.48 7.71 0.87
N PHE A 65 -0.19 8.80 1.59
CA PHE A 65 -0.90 9.18 2.81
C PHE A 65 -2.37 9.50 2.53
N ILE A 66 -2.67 10.29 1.49
CA ILE A 66 -4.04 10.59 1.06
C ILE A 66 -4.75 9.32 0.59
N ALA A 67 -4.10 8.54 -0.27
CA ALA A 67 -4.66 7.31 -0.83
C ALA A 67 -5.02 6.30 0.26
N LYS A 68 -4.17 6.15 1.29
CA LYS A 68 -4.44 5.25 2.43
C LYS A 68 -5.67 5.68 3.23
N GLN A 69 -5.85 6.97 3.48
CA GLN A 69 -7.04 7.48 4.17
C GLN A 69 -8.32 7.22 3.38
N ILE A 70 -8.28 7.40 2.05
CA ILE A 70 -9.41 7.12 1.17
C ILE A 70 -9.77 5.63 1.19
N ILE A 71 -8.78 4.74 1.01
CA ILE A 71 -8.98 3.28 1.05
C ILE A 71 -9.52 2.84 2.41
N HIS A 72 -8.98 3.39 3.51
CA HIS A 72 -9.43 3.09 4.86
C HIS A 72 -10.91 3.45 5.06
N LYS A 73 -11.33 4.64 4.61
CA LYS A 73 -12.72 5.09 4.70
C LYS A 73 -13.67 4.16 3.95
N GLU A 74 -13.26 3.67 2.78
CA GLU A 74 -14.01 2.71 1.96
C GLU A 74 -13.90 1.25 2.48
N ARG A 75 -13.17 1.04 3.60
CA ARG A 75 -12.89 -0.23 4.26
C ARG A 75 -12.32 -1.29 3.30
N TYR A 76 -11.48 -0.86 2.37
CA TYR A 76 -10.98 -1.73 1.30
C TYR A 76 -9.53 -2.19 1.57
N SER A 77 -9.05 -3.12 0.75
CA SER A 77 -7.73 -3.72 0.89
C SER A 77 -6.61 -2.71 0.57
N PHE A 78 -5.47 -2.84 1.26
CA PHE A 78 -4.24 -2.10 0.98
C PHE A 78 -3.19 -2.92 0.20
N GLN A 79 -3.52 -4.16 -0.17
CA GLN A 79 -2.54 -5.15 -0.59
C GLN A 79 -1.82 -4.79 -1.90
N ALA A 80 -2.53 -4.35 -2.93
CA ALA A 80 -1.89 -3.91 -4.17
C ALA A 80 -1.22 -2.53 -4.02
N ILE A 81 -1.81 -1.59 -3.26
CA ILE A 81 -1.20 -0.26 -3.10
C ILE A 81 0.12 -0.30 -2.31
N SER A 82 0.32 -1.30 -1.43
CA SER A 82 1.58 -1.44 -0.69
C SER A 82 2.76 -1.78 -1.59
N THR A 83 2.55 -2.31 -2.80
CA THR A 83 3.62 -2.64 -3.74
C THR A 83 3.95 -1.51 -4.72
N PHE A 84 3.21 -0.39 -4.69
CA PHE A 84 3.35 0.64 -5.72
C PHE A 84 4.72 1.30 -5.73
N ASP A 85 5.32 1.52 -4.56
CA ASP A 85 6.66 2.11 -4.41
C ASP A 85 7.71 1.28 -5.19
N GLN A 86 7.65 -0.04 -5.04
CA GLN A 86 8.56 -0.99 -5.68
C GLN A 86 8.49 -0.93 -7.21
N PHE A 87 7.32 -0.70 -7.78
CA PHE A 87 7.11 -0.70 -9.24
C PHE A 87 7.02 0.70 -9.85
N LEU A 88 7.23 1.75 -9.06
CA LEU A 88 7.13 3.12 -9.53
C LEU A 88 8.32 3.46 -10.43
N PHE A 89 8.03 3.79 -11.68
CA PHE A 89 9.02 4.42 -12.55
C PHE A 89 9.19 5.88 -12.12
N TRP A 90 10.09 6.09 -11.17
CA TRP A 90 10.34 7.36 -10.53
C TRP A 90 10.58 8.54 -11.48
N GLY A 91 11.15 8.32 -12.66
CA GLY A 91 11.36 9.39 -13.64
C GLY A 91 10.07 10.00 -14.18
N LYS A 92 8.94 9.28 -14.15
CA LYS A 92 7.64 9.72 -14.70
C LYS A 92 6.48 9.66 -13.71
N GLY A 93 6.64 8.98 -12.58
CA GLY A 93 5.54 8.76 -11.64
C GLY A 93 4.49 7.77 -12.16
N GLU A 94 4.92 6.83 -12.99
CA GLU A 94 4.06 5.85 -13.66
C GLU A 94 4.43 4.43 -13.23
N ILE A 95 3.45 3.54 -13.18
CA ILE A 95 3.67 2.11 -12.93
C ILE A 95 3.23 1.32 -14.17
N TYR A 96 4.14 0.47 -14.66
CA TYR A 96 3.92 -0.38 -15.82
C TYR A 96 3.85 -1.88 -15.49
N ALA A 97 4.00 -2.23 -14.22
CA ALA A 97 4.04 -3.63 -13.79
C ALA A 97 2.71 -4.36 -14.10
N SER A 98 2.87 -5.60 -14.52
CA SER A 98 1.80 -6.54 -14.78
C SER A 98 1.06 -6.92 -13.49
N ASN A 99 -0.12 -7.54 -13.63
CA ASN A 99 -0.86 -7.99 -12.46
C ASN A 99 -0.13 -9.15 -11.76
N GLU A 100 0.60 -9.95 -12.52
CA GLU A 100 1.37 -11.10 -12.08
C GLU A 100 2.54 -10.66 -11.21
N GLU A 101 3.35 -9.71 -11.68
CA GLU A 101 4.47 -9.12 -10.91
C GLU A 101 3.97 -8.48 -9.61
N MET A 102 2.89 -7.70 -9.67
CA MET A 102 2.27 -7.12 -8.48
C MET A 102 1.73 -8.18 -7.53
N ALA A 103 1.14 -9.26 -8.05
CA ALA A 103 0.53 -10.30 -7.22
C ALA A 103 1.58 -11.08 -6.44
N GLU A 104 2.74 -11.32 -7.05
CA GLU A 104 3.91 -11.92 -6.41
C GLU A 104 4.42 -11.03 -5.27
N ALA A 105 4.70 -9.75 -5.56
CA ALA A 105 5.18 -8.78 -4.58
C ALA A 105 4.19 -8.52 -3.44
N ALA A 106 2.89 -8.63 -3.72
CA ALA A 106 1.84 -8.40 -2.72
C ALA A 106 1.60 -9.61 -1.81
N GLY A 107 2.55 -10.55 -1.69
CA GLY A 107 2.43 -11.75 -0.86
C GLY A 107 1.76 -12.93 -1.56
N LYS A 108 2.10 -13.14 -2.86
CA LYS A 108 1.64 -14.28 -3.68
C LYS A 108 0.12 -14.44 -3.75
N CYS A 109 -0.59 -13.33 -3.97
CA CYS A 109 -2.01 -13.38 -4.25
C CYS A 109 -2.29 -13.74 -5.73
N SER A 110 -3.55 -13.76 -6.15
CA SER A 110 -3.88 -13.98 -7.57
C SER A 110 -3.79 -12.69 -8.38
N ALA A 111 -3.32 -12.75 -9.62
CA ALA A 111 -3.36 -11.63 -10.57
C ALA A 111 -4.79 -11.05 -10.73
N ARG A 112 -5.81 -11.92 -10.63
CA ARG A 112 -7.21 -11.51 -10.63
C ARG A 112 -7.58 -10.63 -9.42
N LYS A 113 -6.99 -10.87 -8.25
CA LYS A 113 -7.17 -10.01 -7.07
C LYS A 113 -6.57 -8.64 -7.32
N ILE A 114 -5.33 -8.57 -7.81
CA ILE A 114 -4.68 -7.31 -8.17
C ILE A 114 -5.52 -6.52 -9.18
N SER A 115 -5.96 -7.16 -10.27
CA SER A 115 -6.81 -6.51 -11.28
C SER A 115 -8.06 -5.87 -10.67
N ARG A 116 -8.70 -6.53 -9.70
CA ARG A 116 -9.86 -5.99 -8.97
C ARG A 116 -9.50 -4.83 -8.06
N GLU A 117 -8.38 -4.92 -7.35
CA GLU A 117 -7.91 -3.83 -6.50
C GLU A 117 -7.54 -2.59 -7.31
N ILE A 118 -6.82 -2.75 -8.42
CA ILE A 118 -6.52 -1.65 -9.34
C ILE A 118 -7.80 -1.01 -9.89
N SER A 119 -8.79 -1.81 -10.27
CA SER A 119 -10.08 -1.29 -10.73
C SER A 119 -10.79 -0.49 -9.63
N ALA A 120 -10.80 -1.01 -8.40
CA ALA A 120 -11.38 -0.32 -7.25
C ALA A 120 -10.64 0.99 -6.94
N TYR A 121 -9.31 1.02 -6.98
CA TYR A 121 -8.51 2.23 -6.77
C TYR A 121 -8.75 3.28 -7.86
N ARG A 122 -8.90 2.84 -9.12
CA ARG A 122 -9.31 3.73 -10.21
C ARG A 122 -10.69 4.31 -9.94
N ASP A 123 -11.65 3.48 -9.56
CA ASP A 123 -13.02 3.92 -9.30
C ASP A 123 -13.07 4.85 -8.07
N MET A 124 -12.20 4.63 -7.08
CA MET A 124 -12.01 5.55 -5.95
C MET A 124 -11.34 6.87 -6.34
N GLY A 125 -10.76 6.99 -7.54
CA GLY A 125 -10.08 8.19 -8.04
C GLY A 125 -8.65 8.40 -7.53
N ILE A 126 -8.05 7.41 -6.86
CA ILE A 126 -6.67 7.51 -6.32
C ILE A 126 -5.59 7.12 -7.34
N ILE A 127 -6.00 6.55 -8.47
CA ILE A 127 -5.15 6.32 -9.63
C ILE A 127 -5.91 6.57 -10.92
N ALA A 128 -5.19 6.97 -11.96
CA ALA A 128 -5.65 6.91 -13.34
C ALA A 128 -5.02 5.68 -14.02
N VAL A 129 -5.79 5.03 -14.89
CA VAL A 129 -5.36 3.82 -15.58
C VAL A 129 -5.60 3.99 -17.07
N ASP A 130 -4.53 4.02 -17.84
CA ASP A 130 -4.57 4.04 -19.30
C ASP A 130 -4.19 2.67 -19.84
N MET A 131 -4.91 2.24 -20.87
CA MET A 131 -4.61 1.02 -21.60
C MET A 131 -3.93 1.38 -22.92
N GLY A 132 -2.86 0.67 -23.23
CA GLY A 132 -2.13 0.78 -24.47
C GLY A 132 -1.81 -0.58 -25.07
N TRP A 133 -1.06 -0.55 -26.15
CA TRP A 133 -0.55 -1.74 -26.82
C TRP A 133 0.94 -1.54 -27.07
N ARG A 134 1.74 -2.56 -26.77
CA ARG A 134 3.14 -2.62 -27.19
C ARG A 134 3.37 -3.85 -28.04
N LYS A 135 4.25 -3.73 -29.03
CA LYS A 135 4.73 -4.90 -29.79
C LYS A 135 5.78 -5.63 -28.93
N SER A 136 5.55 -6.91 -28.67
CA SER A 136 6.53 -7.82 -28.06
C SER A 136 7.70 -8.04 -29.02
N GLN A 137 8.83 -8.53 -28.51
CA GLN A 137 9.95 -8.99 -29.35
C GLN A 137 9.50 -10.07 -30.34
N ASP A 138 8.51 -10.89 -29.96
CA ASP A 138 7.91 -11.95 -30.80
C ASP A 138 6.90 -11.42 -31.83
N GLY A 139 6.81 -10.10 -32.03
CA GLY A 139 5.90 -9.47 -32.98
C GLY A 139 4.42 -9.40 -32.56
N GLN A 140 4.03 -10.07 -31.48
CA GLN A 140 2.67 -10.03 -30.93
C GLN A 140 2.38 -8.71 -30.20
N PHE A 141 1.17 -8.17 -30.33
CA PHE A 141 0.72 -7.02 -29.54
C PHE A 141 0.31 -7.47 -28.13
N LYS A 142 0.98 -6.93 -27.11
CA LYS A 142 0.64 -7.14 -25.71
C LYS A 142 -0.04 -5.88 -25.18
N SER A 143 -1.21 -6.06 -24.56
CA SER A 143 -1.88 -4.98 -23.87
C SER A 143 -1.00 -4.51 -22.72
N THR A 144 -0.75 -3.20 -22.67
CA THR A 144 -0.01 -2.55 -21.59
C THR A 144 -0.96 -1.71 -20.77
N ARG A 145 -0.70 -1.65 -19.47
CA ARG A 145 -1.38 -0.73 -18.57
C ARG A 145 -0.37 0.27 -18.04
N THR A 146 -0.72 1.54 -18.11
CA THR A 146 0.00 2.60 -17.41
C THR A 146 -0.88 3.08 -16.26
N ILE A 147 -0.38 2.94 -15.04
CA ILE A 147 -1.02 3.51 -13.86
C ILE A 147 -0.32 4.83 -13.53
N ARG A 148 -1.10 5.90 -13.40
CA ARG A 148 -0.63 7.18 -12.88
C ARG A 148 -1.23 7.44 -11.51
N LEU A 149 -0.44 8.05 -10.64
CA LEU A 149 -0.93 8.52 -9.35
C LEU A 149 -1.98 9.61 -9.60
N ALA A 150 -3.08 9.54 -8.86
CA ALA A 150 -4.16 10.52 -8.95
C ALA A 150 -4.76 10.77 -7.58
N VAL A 151 -5.59 11.80 -7.49
CA VAL A 151 -6.48 12.01 -6.34
C VAL A 151 -7.87 12.35 -6.84
N PRO A 152 -8.93 12.01 -6.10
CA PRO A 152 -10.28 12.40 -6.45
C PRO A 152 -10.37 13.91 -6.57
N ARG A 153 -11.16 14.40 -7.52
CA ARG A 153 -11.44 15.84 -7.63
C ARG A 153 -12.07 16.38 -6.34
N ASP A 154 -12.97 15.59 -5.79
CA ASP A 154 -13.71 15.87 -4.56
C ASP A 154 -13.54 14.68 -3.62
N PHE A 155 -13.06 14.93 -2.41
CA PHE A 155 -12.96 13.93 -1.34
C PHE A 155 -13.29 14.56 0.01
N ASP A 156 -13.50 13.71 1.02
CA ASP A 156 -13.91 14.13 2.36
C ASP A 156 -12.95 15.18 2.94
N PRO A 157 -13.44 16.33 3.45
CA PRO A 157 -12.59 17.37 4.03
C PRO A 157 -11.79 16.90 5.24
N ASN A 158 -12.15 15.79 5.89
CA ASN A 158 -11.39 15.18 6.99
C ASN A 158 -10.15 14.41 6.52
N ILE A 159 -9.96 14.22 5.21
CA ILE A 159 -8.73 13.62 4.69
C ILE A 159 -7.62 14.66 4.78
N SER A 160 -6.60 14.37 5.59
CA SER A 160 -5.42 15.22 5.67
C SER A 160 -4.54 15.08 4.43
N ILE A 161 -3.96 16.19 4.00
CA ILE A 161 -3.07 16.27 2.82
C ILE A 161 -1.60 16.09 3.22
N GLU A 162 -1.28 16.33 4.50
CA GLU A 162 0.07 16.15 5.04
C GLU A 162 0.07 15.16 6.22
N PRO A 163 1.04 14.22 6.26
CA PRO A 163 1.25 13.41 7.44
C PRO A 163 1.67 14.33 8.60
N ALA A 164 1.13 14.10 9.80
CA ALA A 164 1.57 14.82 10.98
C ALA A 164 3.08 14.69 11.14
N GLU A 165 3.77 15.80 11.43
CA GLU A 165 5.19 15.76 11.75
C GLU A 165 5.38 14.83 12.95
N TYR A 166 6.15 13.77 12.75
CA TYR A 166 6.44 12.82 13.80
C TYR A 166 7.43 13.49 14.76
N HIS A 167 6.91 14.18 15.79
CA HIS A 167 7.76 14.61 16.89
C HIS A 167 8.29 13.36 17.59
N HIS A 168 9.59 13.08 17.43
CA HIS A 168 10.29 12.17 18.34
C HIS A 168 10.28 12.80 19.72
N VAL A 169 9.20 12.58 20.47
CA VAL A 169 9.19 12.80 21.90
C VAL A 169 10.10 11.71 22.48
N HIS A 170 11.38 12.03 22.64
CA HIS A 170 12.20 11.28 23.58
C HIS A 170 11.51 11.42 24.93
N GLY A 171 10.88 10.33 25.39
CA GLY A 171 10.46 10.17 26.78
C GLY A 171 11.70 10.09 27.68
N GLY A 172 12.46 11.18 27.75
CA GLY A 172 13.48 11.41 28.75
C GLY A 172 12.79 11.91 30.01
N ARG A 173 12.80 11.06 31.02
CA ARG A 173 12.21 11.24 32.34
C ARG A 173 12.72 12.54 33.00
N ASP A 174 11.90 13.59 32.99
CA ASP A 174 12.06 14.73 33.90
C ASP A 174 11.76 14.27 35.34
N GLY A 175 12.79 13.71 35.97
CA GLY A 175 12.81 13.47 37.41
C GLY A 175 13.35 14.70 38.11
N GLY A 176 12.49 15.67 38.37
CA GLY A 176 12.74 16.69 39.37
C GLY A 176 12.98 16.04 40.74
N GLY A 177 14.10 16.38 41.37
CA GLY A 177 14.43 16.03 42.74
C GLY A 177 15.19 17.18 43.37
N LYS A 178 14.57 17.76 44.40
CA LYS A 178 15.07 18.85 45.24
C LYS A 178 16.45 18.59 45.83
#